data_AF-A0A961JJW0-F1
#
_entry.id   AF-A0A961JJW0-F1
#
_cell.length_a   1.000
_cell.length_b   1.000
_cell.length_c   1.000
_cell.angle_alpha   90.00
_cell.angle_beta   90.00
_cell.angle_gamma   90.00
#
_symmetry.space_group_name_H-M   'P 1'
#
loop_
_entity.id
_entity.type
_entity.pdbx_description
1 polymer ?
#
loop_
_entity_poly.entity_id
_entity_poly.type
_entity_poly.pdbx_seq_one_letter_code
_entity_poly.pdbx_strand_id
1 'polypeptide(L)'
;KLNLHYTLSLDLFGQEISTNAANAFNSGIKGRYMEARIEDDHQLKDATYEVKTVKDGQIVTEAAPALTAINMRLRDDYVRDAAGGVGRWNKIIEKTGVNFELTLPHEGFHRQIGVFSTVAVDPAGNIVSAEDWEKRRGEWLPTKEDGAFIQSLMKPCYEPGKYAGWIAPPKVGIDNKPGDFEYVRLHMA
;
A
#
# COMPACT_ATOMS: atom_id res chain seq x y z
N LYS A 1 3.39 -10.37 4.18
CA LYS A 1 3.27 -9.08 4.94
C LYS A 1 3.04 -7.89 4.01
N LEU A 2 3.82 -7.73 2.91
CA LEU A 2 3.61 -6.69 1.90
C LEU A 2 2.15 -6.61 1.42
N ASN A 3 1.62 -7.71 0.87
CA ASN A 3 0.25 -7.79 0.38
C ASN A 3 -0.79 -7.32 1.41
N LEU A 4 -0.66 -7.78 2.66
CA LEU A 4 -1.58 -7.42 3.76
C LEU A 4 -1.58 -5.92 4.03
N HIS A 5 -0.41 -5.33 4.30
CA HIS A 5 -0.35 -3.93 4.71
C HIS A 5 -0.64 -2.96 3.56
N TYR A 6 -0.22 -3.31 2.34
CA TYR A 6 -0.55 -2.54 1.15
C TYR A 6 -2.06 -2.48 0.94
N THR A 7 -2.74 -3.63 0.93
CA THR A 7 -4.19 -3.67 0.64
C THR A 7 -5.04 -3.08 1.76
N LEU A 8 -4.67 -3.29 3.02
CA LEU A 8 -5.31 -2.58 4.15
C LEU A 8 -5.18 -1.06 4.02
N SER A 9 -4.06 -0.56 3.48
CA SER A 9 -3.86 0.87 3.27
C SER A 9 -4.74 1.41 2.13
N LEU A 10 -5.07 0.60 1.11
CA LEU A 10 -5.93 1.04 0.01
C LEU A 10 -7.36 1.39 0.47
N ASP A 11 -7.86 0.71 1.51
CA ASP A 11 -9.18 0.98 2.09
C ASP A 11 -9.25 2.34 2.81
N LEU A 12 -8.12 2.88 3.28
CA LEU A 12 -8.07 4.18 3.95
C LEU A 12 -8.45 5.36 3.03
N PHE A 13 -8.37 5.17 1.71
CA PHE A 13 -8.77 6.19 0.74
C PHE A 13 -10.30 6.28 0.54
N GLY A 14 -11.07 5.34 1.09
CA GLY A 14 -12.53 5.32 0.99
C GLY A 14 -13.04 4.68 -0.31
N GLN A 15 -14.30 4.93 -0.66
CA GLN A 15 -14.88 4.44 -1.91
C GLN A 15 -14.30 5.20 -3.11
N GLU A 16 -14.20 4.51 -4.25
CA GLU A 16 -13.65 5.04 -5.51
C GLU A 16 -14.45 6.26 -5.99
N ILE A 17 -15.78 6.22 -5.86
CA ILE A 17 -16.71 7.29 -6.17
C ILE A 17 -17.33 7.84 -4.88
N SER A 18 -17.17 9.14 -4.62
CA SER A 18 -17.63 9.78 -3.39
C SER A 18 -18.08 11.22 -3.59
N THR A 19 -19.34 11.51 -3.24
CA THR A 19 -19.88 12.88 -3.20
C THR A 19 -19.26 13.71 -2.09
N ASN A 20 -18.86 13.10 -0.97
CA ASN A 20 -18.17 13.79 0.12
C ASN A 20 -16.78 14.28 -0.31
N ALA A 21 -16.04 13.48 -1.08
CA ALA A 21 -14.75 13.89 -1.64
C ALA A 21 -14.91 15.07 -2.61
N ALA A 22 -15.92 15.01 -3.49
CA ALA A 22 -16.26 16.10 -4.41
C ALA A 22 -16.59 17.41 -3.66
N ASN A 23 -17.41 17.33 -2.60
CA ASN A 23 -17.80 18.50 -1.80
C ASN A 23 -16.60 19.13 -1.09
N ALA A 24 -15.69 18.31 -0.53
CA ALA A 24 -14.48 18.80 0.13
C ALA A 24 -13.54 19.53 -0.84
N PHE A 25 -13.41 19.03 -2.07
CA PHE A 25 -12.62 19.68 -3.12
C PHE A 25 -13.25 21.00 -3.57
N ASN A 26 -14.55 21.01 -3.91
CA ASN A 26 -15.26 22.21 -4.33
C ASN A 26 -15.27 23.31 -3.26
N SER A 27 -15.24 22.93 -1.98
CA SER A 27 -15.19 23.88 -0.86
C SER A 27 -13.76 24.37 -0.55
N GLY A 28 -12.75 23.93 -1.31
CA GLY A 28 -11.35 24.29 -1.08
C GLY A 28 -10.71 23.68 0.17
N ILE A 29 -11.34 22.65 0.76
CA ILE A 29 -10.87 22.02 2.02
C ILE A 29 -9.75 21.01 1.74
N LYS A 30 -9.84 20.27 0.62
CA LYS A 30 -8.89 19.22 0.27
C LYS A 30 -8.64 19.19 -1.24
N GLY A 31 -7.42 19.55 -1.66
CA GLY A 31 -6.96 19.42 -3.05
C GLY A 31 -6.46 18.01 -3.38
N ARG A 32 -6.06 17.79 -4.63
CA ARG A 32 -5.39 16.54 -5.06
C ARG A 32 -3.93 16.55 -4.65
N TYR A 33 -3.29 15.37 -4.69
CA TYR A 33 -1.85 15.29 -4.47
C TYR A 33 -1.12 16.13 -5.51
N MET A 34 -0.20 17.00 -5.05
CA MET A 34 0.55 17.92 -5.89
C MET A 34 -0.34 18.83 -6.77
N GLU A 35 -1.49 19.29 -6.25
CA GLU A 35 -2.48 20.12 -6.96
C GLU A 35 -1.85 21.18 -7.88
N ALA A 36 -0.93 21.99 -7.37
CA ALA A 36 -0.29 23.09 -8.12
C ALA A 36 0.59 22.65 -9.31
N ARG A 37 0.86 21.35 -9.47
CA ARG A 37 1.61 20.77 -10.60
C ARG A 37 0.71 20.12 -11.64
N ILE A 38 -0.59 20.03 -11.38
CA ILE A 38 -1.54 19.43 -12.31
C ILE A 38 -1.98 20.52 -13.28
N GLU A 39 -1.84 20.27 -14.58
CA GLU A 39 -2.21 21.22 -15.64
C GLU A 39 -3.67 21.01 -16.06
N ASP A 40 -4.62 21.53 -15.26
CA ASP A 40 -6.03 21.63 -15.62
C ASP A 40 -6.65 22.92 -15.03
N ASP A 41 -7.98 23.02 -15.03
CA ASP A 41 -8.70 24.19 -14.53
C ASP A 41 -8.78 24.27 -12.99
N HIS A 42 -8.28 23.24 -12.28
CA HIS A 42 -8.39 23.05 -10.83
C HIS A 42 -9.84 23.10 -10.28
N GLN A 43 -10.84 22.93 -11.16
CA GLN A 43 -12.26 22.95 -10.82
C GLN A 43 -12.96 21.64 -11.20
N LEU A 44 -12.46 20.93 -12.22
CA LEU A 44 -12.81 19.56 -12.58
C LEU A 44 -14.29 19.34 -12.95
N LYS A 45 -15.03 20.41 -13.27
CA LYS A 45 -16.48 20.35 -13.54
C LYS A 45 -16.82 19.48 -14.75
N ASP A 46 -16.00 19.57 -15.79
CA ASP A 46 -16.16 18.84 -17.05
C ASP A 46 -15.10 17.76 -17.24
N ALA A 47 -14.26 17.52 -16.23
CA ALA A 47 -13.19 16.54 -16.29
C ALA A 47 -13.70 15.14 -15.94
N THR A 48 -13.09 14.12 -16.55
CA THR A 48 -13.31 12.72 -16.21
C THR A 48 -12.05 12.07 -15.64
N TYR A 49 -12.24 10.99 -14.92
CA TYR A 49 -11.17 10.14 -14.40
C TYR A 49 -11.56 8.68 -14.60
N GLU A 50 -10.61 7.84 -15.01
CA GLU A 50 -10.84 6.42 -15.17
C GLU A 50 -10.93 5.74 -13.81
N VAL A 51 -11.95 4.91 -13.63
CA VAL A 51 -12.13 4.09 -12.43
C VAL A 51 -12.39 2.65 -12.83
N LYS A 52 -11.90 1.71 -12.04
CA LYS A 52 -12.30 0.31 -12.18
C LYS A 52 -13.61 0.07 -11.46
N THR A 53 -14.46 -0.76 -12.06
CA THR A 53 -15.70 -1.25 -11.48
C THR A 53 -15.89 -2.73 -11.82
N VAL A 54 -16.89 -3.36 -11.23
CA VAL A 54 -17.24 -4.76 -11.50
C VAL A 54 -18.60 -4.79 -12.21
N LYS A 55 -18.62 -5.31 -13.44
CA LYS A 55 -19.85 -5.54 -14.22
C LYS A 55 -19.83 -6.95 -14.79
N ASP A 56 -20.94 -7.67 -14.64
CA ASP A 56 -21.12 -9.02 -15.18
C ASP A 56 -19.97 -10.00 -14.83
N GLY A 57 -19.45 -9.89 -13.59
CA GLY A 57 -18.36 -10.72 -13.10
C GLY A 57 -16.98 -10.38 -13.68
N GLN A 58 -16.83 -9.22 -14.32
CA GLN A 58 -15.58 -8.75 -14.91
C GLN A 58 -15.17 -7.41 -14.33
N ILE A 59 -13.86 -7.21 -14.17
CA ILE A 59 -13.29 -5.91 -13.83
C ILE A 59 -13.20 -5.11 -15.11
N VAL A 60 -13.92 -3.99 -15.17
CA VAL A 60 -13.94 -3.09 -16.33
C VAL A 60 -13.50 -1.69 -15.92
N THR A 61 -12.95 -0.93 -16.87
CA THR A 61 -12.55 0.47 -16.65
C THR A 61 -13.60 1.37 -17.29
N GLU A 62 -14.05 2.39 -16.57
CA GLU A 62 -15.03 3.36 -17.05
C GLU A 62 -14.64 4.78 -16.66
N ALA A 63 -15.07 5.75 -17.47
CA ALA A 63 -14.91 7.16 -17.14
C ALA A 63 -15.99 7.60 -16.15
N ALA A 64 -15.56 8.18 -15.03
CA ALA A 64 -16.42 8.84 -14.06
C ALA A 64 -16.09 10.34 -13.99
N PRO A 65 -17.00 11.20 -13.50
CA PRO A 65 -16.67 12.60 -13.23
C PRO A 65 -15.46 12.69 -12.28
N ALA A 66 -14.45 13.48 -12.65
CA ALA A 66 -13.20 13.56 -11.90
C ALA A 66 -13.41 14.02 -10.45
N LEU A 67 -14.39 14.92 -10.22
CA LEU A 67 -14.76 15.40 -8.89
C LEU A 67 -15.20 14.27 -7.95
N THR A 68 -15.97 13.30 -8.44
CA THR A 68 -16.44 12.20 -7.59
C THR A 68 -15.39 11.11 -7.43
N ALA A 69 -14.41 11.03 -8.35
CA ALA A 69 -13.33 10.05 -8.36
C ALA A 69 -12.06 10.48 -7.60
N ILE A 70 -12.09 11.59 -6.84
CA ILE A 70 -10.90 12.15 -6.16
C ILE A 70 -10.23 11.15 -5.21
N ASN A 71 -11.01 10.34 -4.50
CA ASN A 71 -10.48 9.28 -3.63
C ASN A 71 -9.68 8.24 -4.44
N MET A 72 -10.21 7.82 -5.59
CA MET A 72 -9.53 6.88 -6.48
C MET A 72 -8.23 7.48 -6.99
N ARG A 73 -8.24 8.72 -7.46
CA ARG A 73 -7.02 9.40 -7.92
C ARG A 73 -5.94 9.44 -6.85
N LEU A 74 -6.28 9.80 -5.62
CA LEU A 74 -5.32 9.84 -4.52
C LEU A 74 -4.78 8.44 -4.18
N ARG A 75 -5.62 7.40 -4.31
CA ARG A 75 -5.17 6.01 -4.18
C ARG A 75 -4.18 5.64 -5.29
N ASP A 76 -4.42 6.02 -6.54
CA ASP A 76 -3.49 5.77 -7.66
C ASP A 76 -2.12 6.42 -7.41
N ASP A 77 -2.12 7.65 -6.90
CA ASP A 77 -0.88 8.34 -6.52
C ASP A 77 -0.11 7.56 -5.43
N TYR A 78 -0.83 7.02 -4.43
CA TYR A 78 -0.25 6.14 -3.41
C TYR A 78 0.30 4.84 -3.99
N VAL A 79 -0.46 4.17 -4.88
CA VAL A 79 -0.02 2.93 -5.54
C VAL A 79 1.28 3.16 -6.32
N ARG A 80 1.37 4.27 -7.04
CA ARG A 80 2.57 4.66 -7.81
C ARG A 80 3.78 4.90 -6.91
N ASP A 81 3.60 5.60 -5.79
CA ASP A 81 4.70 5.84 -4.84
C ASP A 81 5.17 4.54 -4.17
N ALA A 82 4.23 3.70 -3.72
CA ALA A 82 4.51 2.39 -3.14
C ALA A 82 5.28 1.49 -4.11
N ALA A 83 4.89 1.47 -5.39
CA ALA A 83 5.58 0.71 -6.43
C ALA A 83 7.05 1.16 -6.59
N GLY A 84 7.31 2.47 -6.50
CA GLY A 84 8.67 3.01 -6.49
C GLY A 84 9.50 2.50 -5.30
N GLY A 85 8.89 2.34 -4.12
CA GLY A 85 9.50 1.72 -2.95
C GLY A 85 9.86 0.25 -3.17
N VAL A 86 8.91 -0.54 -3.67
CA VAL A 86 9.11 -1.96 -3.99
C VAL A 86 10.22 -2.15 -5.02
N GLY A 87 10.26 -1.33 -6.06
CA GLY A 87 11.33 -1.36 -7.05
C GLY A 87 12.72 -1.10 -6.46
N ARG A 88 12.84 -0.27 -5.42
CA ARG A 88 14.11 -0.09 -4.70
C ARG A 88 14.50 -1.33 -3.89
N TRP A 89 13.55 -2.04 -3.30
CA TRP A 89 13.81 -3.31 -2.62
C TRP A 89 14.24 -4.41 -3.60
N ASN A 90 13.57 -4.52 -4.75
CA ASN A 90 13.94 -5.50 -5.79
C ASN A 90 15.37 -5.29 -6.30
N LYS A 91 15.82 -4.04 -6.44
CA LYS A 91 17.24 -3.73 -6.76
C LYS A 91 18.24 -4.22 -5.72
N ILE A 92 17.84 -4.38 -4.45
CA ILE A 92 18.69 -4.96 -3.41
C ILE A 92 18.73 -6.48 -3.54
N ILE A 93 17.57 -7.10 -3.78
CA ILE A 93 17.45 -8.56 -3.97
C ILE A 93 18.23 -9.01 -5.22
N GLU A 94 18.10 -8.29 -6.33
CA GLU A 94 18.84 -8.58 -7.57
C GLU A 94 20.36 -8.57 -7.34
N LYS A 95 20.86 -7.60 -6.55
CA LYS A 95 22.29 -7.48 -6.23
C LYS A 95 22.84 -8.64 -5.39
N THR A 96 21.99 -9.40 -4.71
CA THR A 96 22.42 -10.62 -4.00
C THR A 96 22.46 -11.85 -4.92
N GLY A 97 22.04 -11.72 -6.18
CA GLY A 97 21.99 -12.81 -7.15
C GLY A 97 20.79 -13.75 -6.98
N VAL A 98 19.81 -13.39 -6.16
CA VAL A 98 18.61 -14.20 -5.93
C VAL A 98 17.56 -13.86 -7.00
N ASN A 99 17.08 -14.89 -7.72
CA ASN A 99 15.99 -14.75 -8.70
C ASN A 99 14.63 -14.68 -7.99
N PHE A 100 14.34 -13.55 -7.36
CA PHE A 100 13.09 -13.30 -6.63
C PHE A 100 12.70 -11.83 -6.75
N GLU A 101 11.40 -11.57 -6.88
CA GLU A 101 10.86 -10.21 -6.97
C GLU A 101 9.65 -10.05 -6.05
N LEU A 102 9.60 -8.92 -5.33
CA LEU A 102 8.41 -8.47 -4.63
C LEU A 102 7.49 -7.74 -5.61
N THR A 103 6.20 -8.06 -5.58
CA THR A 103 5.18 -7.40 -6.39
C THR A 103 4.09 -6.81 -5.52
N LEU A 104 3.48 -5.72 -5.98
CA LEU A 104 2.22 -5.25 -5.40
C LEU A 104 1.07 -6.07 -6.00
N PRO A 105 0.12 -6.57 -5.18
CA PRO A 105 -1.06 -7.23 -5.70
C PRO A 105 -1.97 -6.24 -6.43
N HIS A 106 -2.86 -6.76 -7.27
CA HIS A 106 -3.92 -5.98 -7.91
C HIS A 106 -4.72 -5.17 -6.87
N GLU A 107 -5.13 -3.95 -7.20
CA GLU A 107 -5.80 -3.02 -6.28
C GLU A 107 -7.16 -3.49 -5.74
N GLY A 108 -7.76 -4.48 -6.41
CA GLY A 108 -8.98 -5.16 -5.97
C GLY A 108 -8.74 -6.32 -5.00
N PHE A 109 -7.50 -6.77 -4.82
CA PHE A 109 -7.16 -7.86 -3.89
C PHE A 109 -7.37 -7.41 -2.43
N HIS A 110 -8.03 -8.25 -1.61
CA HIS A 110 -8.17 -8.06 -0.15
C HIS A 110 -8.68 -6.66 0.23
N ARG A 111 -9.87 -6.29 -0.28
CA ARG A 111 -10.52 -4.99 -0.07
C ARG A 111 -11.79 -5.14 0.78
N GLN A 112 -12.00 -4.22 1.71
CA GLN A 112 -13.22 -4.15 2.54
C GLN A 112 -14.06 -2.91 2.25
N ILE A 113 -13.52 -1.95 1.49
CA ILE A 113 -14.19 -0.72 1.10
C ILE A 113 -14.23 -0.61 -0.43
N GLY A 114 -15.33 -0.09 -0.98
CA GLY A 114 -15.44 0.23 -2.39
C GLY A 114 -15.96 -0.92 -3.25
N VAL A 115 -15.88 -0.77 -4.57
CA VAL A 115 -16.52 -1.69 -5.54
C VAL A 115 -16.01 -3.12 -5.44
N PHE A 116 -14.76 -3.32 -5.00
CA PHE A 116 -14.14 -4.64 -4.88
C PHE A 116 -14.49 -5.36 -3.57
N SER A 117 -15.16 -4.73 -2.61
CA SER A 117 -15.55 -5.40 -1.36
C SER A 117 -16.63 -6.47 -1.55
N THR A 118 -17.23 -6.54 -2.74
CA THR A 118 -18.32 -7.48 -3.09
C THR A 118 -17.84 -8.69 -3.87
N VAL A 119 -16.57 -8.73 -4.28
CA VAL A 119 -15.98 -9.82 -5.07
C VAL A 119 -14.67 -10.30 -4.46
N ALA A 120 -14.37 -11.58 -4.67
CA ALA A 120 -13.07 -12.13 -4.32
C ALA A 120 -12.13 -11.97 -5.52
N VAL A 121 -11.08 -11.17 -5.36
CA VAL A 121 -10.03 -10.98 -6.38
C VAL A 121 -8.74 -11.61 -5.87
N ASP A 122 -7.99 -12.29 -6.73
CA ASP A 122 -6.66 -12.81 -6.43
C ASP A 122 -5.57 -11.72 -6.60
N PRO A 123 -4.31 -11.94 -6.17
CA PRO A 123 -3.25 -10.94 -6.34
C PRO A 123 -2.96 -10.54 -7.80
N ALA A 124 -3.32 -11.36 -8.78
CA ALA A 124 -3.10 -11.10 -10.20
C ALA A 124 -4.25 -10.29 -10.84
N GLY A 125 -5.36 -10.09 -10.12
CA GLY A 125 -6.52 -9.34 -10.60
C GLY A 125 -7.63 -10.21 -11.18
N ASN A 126 -7.58 -11.52 -11.02
CA ASN A 126 -8.65 -12.40 -11.46
C ASN A 126 -9.76 -12.43 -10.40
N ILE A 127 -11.02 -12.30 -10.83
CA ILE A 127 -12.17 -12.60 -9.97
C ILE A 127 -12.26 -14.12 -9.82
N VAL A 128 -12.23 -14.59 -8.59
CA VAL A 128 -12.30 -16.01 -8.21
C VAL A 128 -13.53 -16.26 -7.34
N SER A 129 -13.86 -17.53 -7.12
CA SER A 129 -14.93 -17.87 -6.18
C SER A 129 -14.50 -17.56 -4.73
N ALA A 130 -15.47 -17.26 -3.85
CA ALA A 130 -15.18 -17.05 -2.43
C ALA A 130 -14.57 -18.30 -1.77
N GLU A 131 -14.97 -19.49 -2.21
CA GLU A 131 -14.44 -20.76 -1.72
C GLU A 131 -12.96 -20.93 -2.12
N ASP A 132 -12.62 -20.67 -3.38
CA ASP A 132 -11.24 -20.77 -3.86
C ASP A 132 -10.34 -19.71 -3.20
N TRP A 133 -10.87 -18.50 -3.00
CA TRP A 133 -10.16 -17.47 -2.27
C TRP A 133 -9.84 -17.93 -0.85
N GLU A 134 -10.82 -18.43 -0.10
CA GLU A 134 -10.63 -18.83 1.29
C GLU A 134 -9.65 -19.99 1.42
N LYS A 135 -9.71 -20.97 0.51
CA LYS A 135 -8.75 -22.08 0.46
C LYS A 135 -7.31 -21.60 0.23
N ARG A 136 -7.12 -20.57 -0.60
CA ARG A 136 -5.80 -20.10 -1.04
C ARG A 136 -5.28 -18.88 -0.28
N ARG A 137 -6.07 -18.30 0.62
CA ARG A 137 -5.72 -17.08 1.35
C ARG A 137 -4.36 -17.11 2.04
N GLY A 138 -3.97 -18.28 2.56
CA GLY A 138 -2.71 -18.51 3.24
C GLY A 138 -1.49 -18.43 2.32
N GLU A 139 -1.68 -18.56 1.00
CA GLU A 139 -0.62 -18.37 0.00
C GLU A 139 -0.27 -16.88 -0.16
N TRP A 140 -1.20 -15.97 0.14
CA TRP A 140 -1.08 -14.55 -0.19
C TRP A 140 -1.01 -13.63 1.02
N LEU A 141 -1.63 -14.03 2.13
CA LEU A 141 -1.70 -13.28 3.37
C LEU A 141 -1.05 -14.07 4.50
N PRO A 142 -0.38 -13.39 5.46
CA PRO A 142 0.23 -14.06 6.60
C PRO A 142 -0.78 -14.91 7.37
N THR A 143 -0.39 -16.16 7.62
CA THR A 143 -1.11 -17.10 8.49
C THR A 143 -0.81 -16.83 9.97
N LYS A 144 -1.48 -17.57 10.86
CA LYS A 144 -1.17 -17.51 12.30
C LYS A 144 0.24 -18.04 12.57
N GLU A 145 0.64 -19.06 11.85
CA GLU A 145 1.94 -19.72 11.91
C GLU A 145 3.05 -18.77 11.46
N ASP A 146 2.86 -18.03 10.36
CA ASP A 146 3.78 -16.97 9.93
C ASP A 146 3.94 -15.89 11.02
N GLY A 147 2.82 -15.50 11.63
CA GLY A 147 2.80 -14.53 12.72
C GLY A 147 3.57 -15.01 13.95
N ALA A 148 3.36 -16.26 14.36
CA ALA A 148 4.08 -16.89 15.47
C ALA A 148 5.58 -17.00 15.19
N PHE A 149 5.96 -17.35 13.95
CA PHE A 149 7.35 -17.40 13.54
C PHE A 149 8.01 -16.02 13.62
N ILE A 150 7.39 -14.97 13.05
CA ILE A 150 7.91 -13.59 13.14
C ILE A 150 8.07 -13.17 14.61
N GLN A 151 7.05 -13.43 15.45
CA GLN A 151 7.10 -13.09 16.87
C GLN A 151 8.27 -13.77 17.59
N SER A 152 8.60 -15.02 17.24
CA SER A 152 9.73 -15.74 17.84
C SER A 152 11.10 -15.07 17.58
N LEU A 153 11.21 -14.28 16.49
CA LEU A 153 12.41 -13.52 16.13
C LEU A 153 12.53 -12.19 16.89
N MET A 154 11.43 -11.69 17.47
CA MET A 154 11.35 -10.36 18.10
C MET A 154 11.97 -10.35 19.50
N LYS A 155 13.29 -10.52 19.56
CA LYS A 155 14.10 -10.42 20.78
C LYS A 155 14.79 -9.05 20.84
N PRO A 156 14.60 -8.25 21.91
CA PRO A 156 15.23 -6.94 22.00
C PRO A 156 16.77 -7.02 22.00
N CYS A 157 17.40 -6.01 21.41
CA CYS A 157 18.85 -5.81 21.40
C CYS A 157 19.13 -4.35 21.76
N TYR A 158 19.72 -4.12 22.93
CA TYR A 158 19.91 -2.77 23.49
C TYR A 158 21.37 -2.30 23.49
N GLU A 159 22.32 -3.19 23.16
CA GLU A 159 23.74 -2.85 23.13
C GLU A 159 24.02 -1.91 21.94
N PRO A 160 24.64 -0.73 22.15
CA PRO A 160 24.97 0.18 21.07
C PRO A 160 25.79 -0.50 19.96
N GLY A 161 25.41 -0.27 18.70
CA GLY A 161 26.06 -0.86 17.54
C GLY A 161 25.73 -2.34 17.29
N LYS A 162 24.88 -2.98 18.12
CA LYS A 162 24.37 -4.33 17.86
C LYS A 162 22.96 -4.29 17.27
N TYR A 163 22.65 -5.31 16.48
CA TYR A 163 21.37 -5.49 15.81
C TYR A 163 20.88 -6.92 16.00
N ALA A 164 19.57 -7.10 16.06
CA ALA A 164 18.96 -8.43 16.10
C ALA A 164 19.26 -9.22 14.81
N GLY A 165 19.38 -10.54 14.91
CA GLY A 165 19.85 -11.38 13.80
C GLY A 165 18.97 -11.41 12.53
N TRP A 166 17.76 -10.84 12.59
CA TRP A 166 16.83 -10.77 11.46
C TRP A 166 16.94 -9.46 10.64
N ILE A 167 17.77 -8.50 11.07
CA ILE A 167 17.94 -7.21 10.39
C ILE A 167 19.41 -6.82 10.26
N ALA A 168 19.80 -6.36 9.07
CA ALA A 168 21.13 -5.83 8.81
C ALA A 168 21.31 -4.43 9.43
N PRO A 169 22.54 -4.01 9.77
CA PRO A 169 22.82 -2.64 10.19
C PRO A 169 22.45 -1.63 9.08
N PRO A 170 21.97 -0.43 9.42
CA PRO A 170 21.74 0.63 8.46
C PRO A 170 23.07 1.11 7.85
N LYS A 171 23.00 1.65 6.64
CA LYS A 171 24.19 2.17 5.94
C LYS A 171 24.81 3.38 6.62
N VAL A 172 23.99 4.22 7.26
CA VAL A 172 24.38 5.48 7.89
C VAL A 172 23.68 5.62 9.24
N GLY A 173 24.35 6.27 10.18
CA GLY A 173 23.73 6.70 11.44
C GLY A 173 22.86 7.94 11.27
N ILE A 174 22.38 8.48 12.39
CA ILE A 174 21.51 9.66 12.43
C ILE A 174 22.34 10.86 12.90
N ASP A 175 22.13 12.05 12.30
CA ASP A 175 22.79 13.30 12.70
C ASP A 175 24.33 13.21 12.77
N ASN A 176 24.92 12.57 11.75
CA ASN A 176 26.35 12.30 11.66
C ASN A 176 26.95 11.53 12.85
N LYS A 177 26.11 10.90 13.68
CA LYS A 177 26.56 10.01 14.74
C LYS A 177 26.91 8.63 14.17
N PRO A 178 27.90 7.94 14.74
CA PRO A 178 28.28 6.61 14.29
C PRO A 178 27.18 5.57 14.63
N GLY A 179 27.27 4.37 14.03
CA GLY A 179 26.28 3.30 14.23
C GLY A 179 26.22 2.76 15.66
N ASP A 180 27.32 2.89 16.41
CA ASP A 180 27.47 2.50 17.82
C ASP A 180 27.21 3.65 18.81
N PHE A 181 26.70 4.79 18.33
CA PHE A 181 26.27 5.86 19.21
C PHE A 181 25.12 5.39 20.12
N GLU A 182 25.13 5.85 21.36
CA GLU A 182 24.05 5.61 22.32
C GLU A 182 22.83 6.50 21.98
N TYR A 183 22.03 6.07 21.01
CA TYR A 183 20.86 6.82 20.53
C TYR A 183 19.77 6.98 21.60
N VAL A 184 19.71 6.07 22.58
CA VAL A 184 18.75 6.12 23.68
C VAL A 184 19.47 5.75 24.96
N ARG A 185 19.40 6.64 25.96
CA ARG A 185 19.84 6.36 27.33
C ARG A 185 18.68 5.86 28.15
N LEU A 186 18.76 4.62 28.60
CA LEU A 186 17.77 4.04 29.51
C LEU A 186 18.21 4.30 30.95
N HIS A 187 17.53 5.21 31.62
CA HIS A 187 17.67 5.40 33.06
C HIS A 187 16.70 4.43 33.74
N MET A 188 17.22 3.33 34.28
CA MET A 188 16.42 2.40 35.07
C MET A 188 16.15 3.03 36.44
N ALA A 189 14.90 2.98 36.89
CA ALA A 189 14.49 3.35 38.24
C ALA A 189 14.81 2.22 39.24
#